data_AF-A0A9X4QSZ7-F1
#
_entry.id   AF-A0A9X4QSZ7-F1
#
_cell.length_a   1.000
_cell.length_b   1.000
_cell.length_c   1.000
_cell.angle_alpha   90.00
_cell.angle_beta   90.00
_cell.angle_gamma   90.00
#
_symmetry.space_group_name_H-M   'P 1'
#
loop_
_entity.id
_entity.type
_entity.pdbx_description
1 polymer ?
#
loop_
_entity_poly.entity_id
_entity_poly.type
_entity_poly.pdbx_seq_one_letter_code
_entity_poly.pdbx_strand_id
1 'polypeptide(L)'
;MGLTRHLRRLFAAKRQSEEDPERLLNAYIEASSEALRELSVTTKRVQSEGLVILEKMNAVQSEIKTKRDIAEDAARASDAELARRWLEEVHDRNQLYEKLQADAERNRVFAEELLEKQDALSGKIQTAKAVIEQYKARSRRAVSLIAAEQALSDGDSKDVLDQLQADLFLAEAKAELERSRPY
;
A
#
# COMPACT_ATOMS: atom_id res chain seq x y z
N MET A 1 5.67 15.42 -19.76
CA MET A 1 6.34 14.44 -20.66
C MET A 1 6.24 13.06 -19.98
N GLY A 2 5.11 12.38 -20.13
CA GLY A 2 4.60 11.43 -19.11
C GLY A 2 5.09 9.99 -19.19
N LEU A 3 5.10 9.34 -18.02
CA LEU A 3 5.35 7.91 -17.71
C LEU A 3 4.65 6.93 -18.67
N THR A 4 3.48 7.29 -19.19
CA THR A 4 2.78 6.50 -20.21
C THR A 4 3.59 6.32 -21.49
N ARG A 5 4.46 7.28 -21.86
CA ARG A 5 5.39 7.15 -22.99
C ARG A 5 6.56 6.22 -22.68
N HIS A 6 6.95 6.10 -21.41
CA HIS A 6 8.03 5.21 -20.96
C HIS A 6 7.55 3.77 -20.86
N LEU A 7 6.38 3.55 -20.24
CA LEU A 7 5.69 2.25 -20.26
C LEU A 7 5.38 1.80 -21.68
N ARG A 8 4.88 2.70 -22.54
CA ARG A 8 4.65 2.38 -23.95
C ARG A 8 5.95 2.11 -24.72
N ARG A 9 7.11 2.66 -24.31
CA ARG A 9 8.43 2.33 -24.88
C ARG A 9 8.90 0.96 -24.44
N LEU A 10 8.76 0.60 -23.16
CA LEU A 10 9.10 -0.72 -22.63
C LEU A 10 8.25 -1.81 -23.27
N PHE A 11 6.95 -1.58 -23.46
CA PHE A 11 6.06 -2.52 -24.13
C PHE A 11 6.09 -2.46 -25.67
N ALA A 12 6.61 -1.38 -26.29
CA ALA A 12 6.81 -1.30 -27.75
C ALA A 12 8.18 -1.85 -28.20
N ALA A 13 9.16 -1.97 -27.29
CA ALA A 13 10.42 -2.67 -27.54
C ALA A 13 10.25 -4.20 -27.71
N LYS A 14 9.04 -4.71 -27.49
CA LYS A 14 8.57 -6.11 -27.56
C LYS A 14 8.65 -6.77 -28.95
N ARG A 15 9.50 -6.29 -29.86
CA ARG A 15 9.73 -6.91 -31.17
C ARG A 15 11.18 -7.26 -31.47
N GLN A 16 12.15 -6.89 -30.64
CA GLN A 16 13.56 -7.21 -30.91
C GLN A 16 14.32 -7.53 -29.61
N SER A 17 14.81 -8.76 -29.53
CA SER A 17 15.67 -9.37 -28.51
C SER A 17 14.98 -10.01 -27.29
N GLU A 18 15.52 -11.17 -26.94
CA GLU A 18 15.29 -11.97 -25.74
C GLU A 18 15.51 -11.11 -24.49
N GLU A 19 14.47 -10.43 -24.00
CA GLU A 19 14.57 -9.73 -22.72
C GLU A 19 14.58 -10.76 -21.58
N ASP A 20 15.70 -10.76 -20.84
CA ASP A 20 15.91 -11.53 -19.62
C ASP A 20 14.70 -11.39 -18.67
N PRO A 21 13.99 -12.49 -18.34
CA PRO A 21 12.79 -12.46 -17.53
C PRO A 21 13.05 -11.87 -16.13
N GLU A 22 14.28 -11.91 -15.62
CA GLU A 22 14.65 -11.24 -14.37
C GLU A 22 14.54 -9.71 -14.49
N ARG A 23 14.98 -9.14 -15.61
CA ARG A 23 14.93 -7.69 -15.84
C ARG A 23 13.49 -7.20 -15.95
N LEU A 24 12.63 -7.94 -16.63
CA LEU A 24 11.21 -7.63 -16.75
C LEU A 24 10.49 -7.67 -15.40
N LEU A 25 10.78 -8.69 -14.57
CA LEU A 25 10.20 -8.79 -13.24
C LEU A 25 10.71 -7.70 -12.30
N ASN A 26 12.00 -7.35 -12.36
CA ASN A 26 12.56 -6.25 -11.57
C ASN A 26 11.91 -4.91 -11.95
N ALA A 27 11.79 -4.62 -13.25
CA ALA A 27 11.12 -3.40 -13.73
C ALA A 27 9.64 -3.35 -13.28
N TYR A 28 8.95 -4.49 -13.27
CA TYR A 28 7.57 -4.59 -12.76
C TYR A 28 7.50 -4.30 -11.25
N ILE A 29 8.43 -4.85 -10.46
CA ILE A 29 8.48 -4.62 -9.01
C ILE A 29 8.77 -3.16 -8.71
N GLU A 30 9.71 -2.54 -9.41
CA GLU A 30 10.04 -1.12 -9.25
C GLU A 30 8.82 -0.24 -9.55
N ALA A 31 8.20 -0.41 -10.73
CA ALA A 31 7.03 0.35 -11.12
C ALA A 31 5.84 0.15 -10.16
N SER A 32 5.63 -1.09 -9.70
CA SER A 32 4.56 -1.41 -8.74
C SER A 32 4.84 -0.84 -7.35
N SER A 33 6.11 -0.81 -6.92
CA SER A 33 6.53 -0.23 -5.65
C SER A 33 6.38 1.29 -5.63
N GLU A 34 6.66 1.95 -6.75
CA GLU A 34 6.39 3.38 -6.93
C GLU A 34 4.89 3.67 -6.89
N ALA A 35 4.07 2.91 -7.62
CA ALA A 35 2.62 3.02 -7.57
C ALA A 35 2.06 2.78 -6.15
N LEU A 36 2.63 1.82 -5.39
CA LEU A 36 2.27 1.57 -4.01
C LEU A 36 2.58 2.78 -3.10
N ARG A 37 3.73 3.43 -3.34
CA ARG A 37 4.12 4.63 -2.60
C ARG A 37 3.17 5.80 -2.87
N GLU A 38 2.84 6.04 -4.14
CA GLU A 38 1.87 7.07 -4.53
C GLU A 38 0.50 6.80 -3.91
N LEU A 39 0.03 5.56 -3.99
CA LEU A 39 -1.25 5.14 -3.40
C LEU A 39 -1.26 5.32 -1.88
N SER A 40 -0.15 5.01 -1.20
CA SER A 40 -0.02 5.22 0.25
C SER A 40 -0.09 6.70 0.62
N VAL A 41 0.54 7.59 -0.16
CA VAL A 41 0.45 9.04 0.05
C VAL A 41 -0.99 9.52 -0.12
N THR A 42 -1.68 9.08 -1.19
CA THR A 42 -3.09 9.42 -1.42
C THR A 42 -3.98 8.91 -0.29
N THR A 43 -3.77 7.68 0.18
CA THR A 43 -4.53 7.09 1.29
C THR A 43 -4.37 7.91 2.57
N LYS A 44 -3.14 8.27 2.93
CA LYS A 44 -2.87 9.13 4.10
C LYS A 44 -3.51 10.51 3.97
N ARG A 45 -3.50 11.08 2.77
CA ARG A 45 -4.17 12.36 2.50
C ARG A 45 -5.68 12.26 2.73
N VAL A 46 -6.33 11.23 2.17
CA VAL A 46 -7.77 11.01 2.34
C VAL A 46 -8.12 10.81 3.81
N GLN A 47 -7.33 10.02 4.55
CA GLN A 47 -7.50 9.84 5.99
C GLN A 47 -7.37 11.15 6.77
N SER A 48 -6.39 11.98 6.41
CA SER A 48 -6.23 13.32 7.00
C SER A 48 -7.41 14.24 6.68
N GLU A 49 -7.94 14.21 5.46
CA GLU A 49 -9.16 14.94 5.10
C GLU A 49 -10.36 14.46 5.92
N GLY A 50 -10.48 13.15 6.17
CA GLY A 50 -11.48 12.56 7.07
C GLY A 50 -11.39 13.10 8.50
N LEU A 51 -10.18 13.22 9.07
CA LEU A 51 -9.98 13.82 10.40
C LEU A 51 -10.47 15.27 10.46
N VAL A 52 -10.18 16.06 9.44
CA VAL A 52 -10.65 17.46 9.36
C VAL A 52 -12.17 17.53 9.29
N ILE A 53 -12.84 16.60 8.58
CA ILE A 53 -14.30 16.54 8.56
C ILE A 53 -14.85 16.22 9.96
N LEU A 54 -14.25 15.26 10.68
CA LEU A 54 -14.63 14.92 12.04
C LEU A 54 -14.45 16.09 13.02
N GLU A 55 -13.36 16.84 12.92
CA GLU A 55 -13.14 18.05 13.72
C GLU A 55 -14.24 19.10 13.46
N LYS A 56 -14.61 19.32 12.19
CA LYS A 56 -15.71 20.22 11.82
C LYS A 56 -17.04 19.73 12.38
N MET A 57 -17.33 18.44 12.32
CA MET A 57 -18.54 17.85 12.91
C MET A 57 -18.61 18.12 14.41
N ASN A 58 -17.51 17.90 15.13
CA ASN A 58 -17.44 18.15 16.57
C ASN A 58 -17.66 19.64 16.91
N ALA A 59 -17.08 20.54 16.11
CA ALA A 59 -17.29 21.97 16.27
C ALA A 59 -18.76 22.36 16.07
N VAL A 60 -19.39 21.89 14.99
CA VAL A 60 -20.82 22.14 14.71
C VAL A 60 -21.71 21.54 15.80
N GLN A 61 -21.37 20.36 16.33
CA GLN A 61 -22.12 19.75 17.44
C GLN A 61 -22.05 20.57 18.73
N SER A 62 -20.89 21.17 19.02
CA SER A 62 -20.73 22.10 20.15
C SER A 62 -21.56 23.38 19.95
N GLU A 63 -21.58 23.93 18.73
CA GLU A 63 -22.43 25.08 18.37
C GLU A 63 -23.92 24.76 18.50
N ILE A 64 -24.36 23.58 18.05
CA ILE A 64 -25.75 23.12 18.20
C ILE A 64 -26.13 23.10 19.67
N LYS A 65 -25.28 22.52 20.53
CA LYS A 65 -25.54 22.42 21.96
C LYS A 65 -25.66 23.81 22.61
N THR A 66 -24.69 24.68 22.38
CA THR A 66 -24.68 26.03 22.96
C THR A 66 -25.90 26.85 22.52
N LYS A 67 -26.29 26.81 21.25
CA LYS A 67 -27.49 27.50 20.76
C LYS A 67 -28.78 26.92 21.33
N ARG A 68 -28.82 25.60 21.54
CA ARG A 68 -29.97 24.94 22.16
C ARG A 68 -30.12 25.35 23.63
N ASP A 69 -29.01 25.42 24.37
CA ASP A 69 -29.00 25.90 25.75
C ASP A 69 -29.52 27.35 25.82
N ILE A 70 -29.08 28.24 24.91
CA ILE A 70 -29.57 29.63 24.82
C ILE A 70 -31.07 29.68 24.49
N ALA A 71 -31.54 28.83 23.56
CA ALA A 71 -32.95 28.75 23.21
C ALA A 71 -33.83 28.31 24.40
N GLU A 72 -33.34 27.35 25.19
CA GLU A 72 -34.01 26.87 26.40
C GLU A 72 -34.07 27.96 27.48
N ASP A 73 -32.99 28.70 27.68
CA ASP A 73 -32.96 29.82 28.64
C ASP A 73 -33.88 30.97 28.20
N ALA A 74 -33.93 31.29 26.91
CA ALA A 74 -34.89 32.27 26.37
C ALA A 74 -36.35 31.81 26.57
N ALA A 75 -36.63 30.52 26.36
CA ALA A 75 -37.95 29.96 26.61
C ALA A 75 -38.34 30.02 28.09
N ARG A 76 -37.39 29.76 29.01
CA ARG A 76 -37.61 29.93 30.47
C ARG A 76 -37.89 31.38 30.85
N ALA A 77 -37.25 32.33 30.17
CA ALA A 77 -37.50 33.76 30.34
C ALA A 77 -38.81 34.24 29.69
N SER A 78 -39.60 33.33 29.11
CA SER A 78 -40.84 33.63 28.36
C SER A 78 -40.63 34.49 27.11
N ASP A 79 -39.41 34.54 26.56
CA ASP A 79 -39.12 35.18 25.27
C ASP A 79 -39.24 34.17 24.13
N ALA A 80 -40.48 33.99 23.65
CA ALA A 80 -40.82 33.02 22.62
C ALA A 80 -40.31 33.41 21.22
N GLU A 81 -40.00 34.68 20.96
CA GLU A 81 -39.43 35.09 19.66
C GLU A 81 -37.94 34.76 19.60
N LEU A 82 -37.20 35.08 20.66
CA LEU A 82 -35.78 34.78 20.75
C LEU A 82 -35.54 33.26 20.74
N ALA A 83 -36.33 32.49 21.49
CA ALA A 83 -36.25 31.03 21.48
C ALA A 83 -36.48 30.45 20.08
N ARG A 84 -37.45 30.98 19.31
CA ARG A 84 -37.72 30.54 17.94
C ARG A 84 -36.55 30.81 16.99
N ARG A 85 -35.97 32.01 17.04
CA ARG A 85 -34.80 32.36 16.21
C ARG A 85 -33.61 31.43 16.47
N TRP A 86 -33.32 31.13 17.74
CA TRP A 86 -32.23 30.20 18.06
C TRP A 86 -32.52 28.77 17.62
N LEU A 87 -33.78 28.31 17.70
CA LEU A 87 -34.17 26.99 17.20
C LEU A 87 -34.08 26.89 15.67
N GLU A 88 -34.37 27.96 14.93
CA GLU A 88 -34.13 28.04 13.49
C GLU A 88 -32.63 27.90 13.18
N GLU A 89 -31.76 28.62 13.90
CA GLU A 89 -30.32 28.47 13.72
C GLU A 89 -29.81 27.06 14.09
N VAL A 90 -30.39 26.43 15.11
CA VAL A 90 -30.08 25.03 15.47
C VAL A 90 -30.49 24.10 14.32
N HIS A 91 -31.65 24.33 13.70
CA HIS A 91 -32.09 23.55 12.56
C HIS A 91 -31.10 23.66 11.38
N ASP A 92 -30.66 24.86 11.04
CA ASP A 92 -29.66 25.08 9.98
C ASP A 92 -28.33 24.38 10.28
N ARG A 93 -27.90 24.41 11.55
CA ARG A 93 -26.66 23.74 11.99
C ARG A 93 -26.81 22.22 11.97
N ASN A 94 -27.98 21.67 12.32
CA ASN A 94 -28.27 20.25 12.17
C ASN A 94 -28.21 19.82 10.70
N GLN A 95 -28.77 20.59 9.78
CA GLN A 95 -28.66 20.30 8.34
C GLN A 95 -27.20 20.30 7.87
N LEU A 96 -26.38 21.22 8.37
CA LEU A 96 -24.95 21.23 8.09
C LEU A 96 -24.24 19.99 8.66
N TYR A 97 -24.59 19.59 9.89
CA TYR A 97 -24.05 18.39 10.52
C TYR A 97 -24.38 17.13 9.71
N GLU A 98 -25.62 16.97 9.25
CA GLU A 98 -26.04 15.85 8.40
C GLU A 98 -25.24 15.79 7.08
N LYS A 99 -24.99 16.95 6.45
CA LYS A 99 -24.13 17.02 5.26
C LYS A 99 -22.69 16.58 5.55
N LEU A 100 -22.11 17.07 6.64
CA LEU A 100 -20.76 16.68 7.05
C LEU A 100 -20.68 15.19 7.40
N GLN A 101 -21.73 14.63 8.01
CA GLN A 101 -21.82 13.20 8.30
C GLN A 101 -21.84 12.36 7.02
N ALA A 102 -22.61 12.78 6.00
CA ALA A 102 -22.62 12.12 4.70
C ALA A 102 -21.25 12.20 4.01
N ASP A 103 -20.57 13.34 4.10
CA ASP A 103 -19.22 13.51 3.54
C ASP A 103 -18.17 12.69 4.29
N ALA A 104 -18.28 12.59 5.62
CA ALA A 104 -17.42 11.72 6.43
C ALA A 104 -17.56 10.25 6.03
N GLU A 105 -18.79 9.79 5.82
CA GLU A 105 -19.06 8.41 5.41
C GLU A 105 -18.53 8.12 4.00
N ARG A 106 -18.71 9.06 3.05
CA ARG A 106 -18.11 8.93 1.71
C ARG A 106 -16.58 8.87 1.78
N ASN A 107 -15.96 9.70 2.61
CA ASN A 107 -14.51 9.70 2.80
C ASN A 107 -14.04 8.38 3.43
N ARG A 108 -14.78 7.84 4.42
CA ARG A 108 -14.50 6.54 5.05
C ARG A 108 -14.51 5.40 4.03
N VAL A 109 -15.59 5.28 3.27
CA VAL A 109 -15.71 4.23 2.22
C VAL A 109 -14.60 4.36 1.19
N PHE A 110 -14.29 5.59 0.76
CA PHE A 110 -13.21 5.82 -0.19
C PHE A 110 -11.83 5.47 0.37
N ALA A 111 -11.57 5.76 1.65
CA ALA A 111 -10.34 5.37 2.32
C ALA A 111 -10.20 3.84 2.43
N GLU A 112 -11.29 3.13 2.72
CA GLU A 112 -11.34 1.67 2.76
C GLU A 112 -11.02 1.06 1.40
N GLU A 113 -11.62 1.56 0.32
CA GLU A 113 -11.30 1.11 -1.04
C GLU A 113 -9.83 1.32 -1.41
N LEU A 114 -9.22 2.43 -0.96
CA LEU A 114 -7.80 2.70 -1.21
C LEU A 114 -6.90 1.74 -0.43
N LEU A 115 -7.25 1.41 0.82
CA LEU A 115 -6.54 0.41 1.62
C LEU A 115 -6.60 -0.98 0.98
N GLU A 116 -7.79 -1.41 0.52
CA GLU A 116 -7.93 -2.69 -0.20
C GLU A 116 -7.06 -2.74 -1.46
N LYS A 117 -7.03 -1.64 -2.24
CA LYS A 117 -6.17 -1.53 -3.43
C LYS A 117 -4.68 -1.56 -3.06
N GLN A 118 -4.32 -0.94 -1.93
CA GLN A 118 -2.95 -0.92 -1.41
C GLN A 118 -2.50 -2.33 -1.01
N ASP A 119 -3.36 -3.07 -0.30
CA ASP A 119 -3.08 -4.44 0.11
C ASP A 119 -3.00 -5.39 -1.08
N ALA A 120 -3.90 -5.25 -2.05
CA ALA A 120 -3.87 -6.03 -3.29
C ALA A 120 -2.58 -5.78 -4.09
N LEU A 121 -2.13 -4.53 -4.19
CA LEU A 121 -0.89 -4.19 -4.88
C LEU A 121 0.35 -4.68 -4.13
N SER A 122 0.36 -4.55 -2.79
CA SER A 122 1.40 -5.09 -1.92
C SER A 122 1.53 -6.61 -2.09
N GLY A 123 0.41 -7.33 -2.09
CA GLY A 123 0.37 -8.78 -2.34
C GLY A 123 0.95 -9.13 -3.72
N LYS A 124 0.60 -8.40 -4.78
CA LYS A 124 1.18 -8.60 -6.12
C LYS A 124 2.70 -8.39 -6.13
N ILE A 125 3.21 -7.35 -5.46
CA ILE A 125 4.66 -7.11 -5.34
C ILE A 125 5.34 -8.27 -4.61
N GLN A 126 4.76 -8.76 -3.52
CA GLN A 126 5.30 -9.91 -2.79
C GLN A 126 5.35 -11.17 -3.66
N THR A 127 4.29 -11.45 -4.42
CA THR A 127 4.30 -12.59 -5.35
C THR A 127 5.37 -12.44 -6.44
N ALA A 128 5.53 -11.24 -7.01
CA ALA A 128 6.56 -10.98 -8.00
C ALA A 128 7.98 -11.15 -7.43
N LYS A 129 8.23 -10.66 -6.20
CA LYS A 129 9.49 -10.89 -5.48
C LYS A 129 9.75 -12.38 -5.27
N ALA A 130 8.75 -13.14 -4.84
CA ALA A 130 8.87 -14.59 -4.65
C ALA A 130 9.21 -15.31 -5.96
N VAL A 131 8.60 -14.90 -7.08
CA VAL A 131 8.89 -15.47 -8.41
C VAL A 131 10.33 -15.18 -8.84
N ILE A 132 10.84 -13.95 -8.60
CA ILE A 132 12.25 -13.63 -8.88
C ILE A 132 13.19 -14.51 -8.08
N GLU A 133 12.95 -14.67 -6.77
CA GLU A 133 13.82 -15.48 -5.93
C GLU A 133 13.81 -16.96 -6.35
N GLN A 134 12.66 -17.50 -6.77
CA GLN A 134 12.59 -18.83 -7.37
C GLN A 134 13.39 -18.93 -8.67
N TYR A 135 13.33 -17.90 -9.53
CA TYR A 135 14.08 -17.89 -10.78
C TYR A 135 15.59 -17.82 -10.52
N LYS A 136 16.05 -16.94 -9.63
CA LYS A 136 17.46 -16.86 -9.20
C LYS A 136 17.95 -18.19 -8.61
N ALA A 137 17.15 -18.85 -7.77
CA ALA A 137 17.50 -20.14 -7.20
C ALA A 137 17.65 -21.23 -8.29
N ARG A 138 16.76 -21.26 -9.28
CA ARG A 138 16.86 -22.18 -10.43
C ARG A 138 18.09 -21.88 -11.28
N SER A 139 18.35 -20.60 -11.56
CA SER A 139 19.52 -20.14 -12.31
C SER A 139 20.82 -20.57 -11.62
N ARG A 140 20.95 -20.32 -10.30
CA ARG A 140 22.11 -20.75 -9.50
C ARG A 140 22.32 -22.28 -9.53
N ARG A 141 21.25 -23.06 -9.41
CA ARG A 141 21.31 -24.53 -9.50
C ARG A 141 21.74 -25.00 -10.89
N ALA A 142 21.26 -24.37 -11.95
CA ALA A 142 21.67 -24.70 -13.30
C ALA A 142 23.17 -24.40 -13.50
N VAL A 143 23.65 -23.24 -13.04
CA VAL A 143 25.07 -22.88 -13.10
C VAL A 143 25.93 -23.86 -12.29
N SER A 144 25.50 -24.26 -11.08
CA SER A 144 26.25 -25.22 -10.26
C SER A 144 26.31 -26.62 -10.90
N LEU A 145 25.22 -27.06 -11.56
CA LEU A 145 25.20 -28.34 -12.29
C LEU A 145 26.16 -28.31 -13.49
N ILE A 146 26.15 -27.23 -14.27
CA ILE A 146 27.08 -27.06 -15.40
C ILE A 146 28.53 -27.05 -14.90
N ALA A 147 28.82 -26.33 -13.81
CA ALA A 147 30.15 -26.30 -13.22
C ALA A 147 30.59 -27.68 -12.71
N ALA A 148 29.68 -28.45 -12.11
CA ALA A 148 29.95 -29.82 -11.66
C ALA A 148 30.20 -30.77 -12.83
N GLU A 149 29.42 -30.68 -13.92
CA GLU A 149 29.64 -31.47 -15.14
C GLU A 149 30.98 -31.14 -15.80
N GLN A 150 31.36 -29.86 -15.85
CA GLN A 150 32.66 -29.42 -16.35
C GLN A 150 33.82 -29.93 -15.47
N ALA A 151 33.68 -29.86 -14.14
CA ALA A 151 34.69 -30.36 -13.20
C ALA A 151 34.84 -31.89 -13.23
N LEU A 152 33.76 -32.62 -13.52
CA LEU A 152 33.80 -34.08 -13.76
C LEU A 152 34.45 -34.42 -15.11
N SER A 153 34.34 -33.54 -16.11
CA SER A 153 34.94 -33.70 -17.43
C SER A 153 36.45 -33.36 -17.47
N ASP A 154 36.91 -32.43 -16.63
CA ASP A 154 38.30 -31.91 -16.66
C ASP A 154 39.30 -32.65 -15.73
N GLY A 155 38.88 -33.70 -15.02
CA GLY A 155 39.80 -34.67 -14.39
C GLY A 155 40.38 -34.30 -13.01
N ASP A 156 40.19 -33.07 -12.51
CA ASP A 156 40.61 -32.64 -11.15
C ASP A 156 39.42 -32.57 -10.17
N SER A 157 38.71 -33.69 -10.06
CA SER A 157 37.36 -33.73 -9.50
C SER A 157 37.27 -33.56 -7.97
N LYS A 158 38.36 -33.67 -7.21
CA LYS A 158 38.29 -33.71 -5.73
C LYS A 158 38.17 -32.31 -5.09
N ASP A 159 39.04 -31.39 -5.46
CA ASP A 159 39.12 -30.08 -4.79
C ASP A 159 37.90 -29.19 -5.15
N VAL A 160 37.37 -29.34 -6.36
CA VAL A 160 36.16 -28.63 -6.80
C VAL A 160 34.89 -29.21 -6.15
N LEU A 161 34.82 -30.53 -5.95
CA LEU A 161 33.71 -31.15 -5.21
C LEU A 161 33.70 -30.71 -3.74
N ASP A 162 34.86 -30.62 -3.10
CA ASP A 162 34.96 -30.15 -1.71
C ASP A 162 34.54 -28.68 -1.56
N GLN A 163 34.89 -27.82 -2.54
CA GLN A 163 34.42 -26.42 -2.57
C GLN A 163 32.92 -26.30 -2.83
N LEU A 164 32.38 -27.06 -3.79
CA LEU A 164 30.94 -27.06 -4.09
C LEU A 164 30.12 -27.62 -2.91
N GLN A 165 30.65 -28.61 -2.20
CA GLN A 165 30.02 -29.17 -1.01
C GLN A 165 30.02 -28.14 0.14
N ALA A 166 31.11 -27.38 0.31
CA ALA A 166 31.18 -26.29 1.28
C ALA A 166 30.18 -25.15 0.96
N ASP A 167 30.06 -24.78 -0.32
CA ASP A 167 29.11 -23.75 -0.77
C ASP A 167 27.65 -24.20 -0.63
N LEU A 168 27.37 -25.49 -0.91
CA LEU A 168 26.04 -26.07 -0.72
C LEU A 168 25.66 -26.07 0.77
N PHE A 169 26.57 -26.49 1.65
CA PHE A 169 26.33 -26.45 3.09
C PHE A 169 26.17 -25.03 3.62
N LEU A 170 26.91 -24.04 3.09
CA LEU A 170 26.72 -22.64 3.43
C LEU A 170 25.35 -22.11 2.97
N ALA A 171 24.87 -22.53 1.80
CA ALA A 171 23.57 -22.15 1.29
C ALA A 171 22.43 -22.79 2.09
N GLU A 172 22.55 -24.07 2.47
CA GLU A 172 21.59 -24.76 3.32
C GLU A 172 21.56 -24.17 4.73
N ALA A 173 22.72 -23.91 5.33
CA ALA A 173 22.80 -23.27 6.64
C ALA A 173 22.18 -21.87 6.64
N LYS A 174 22.34 -21.08 5.56
CA LYS A 174 21.67 -19.77 5.42
C LYS A 174 20.15 -19.92 5.31
N ALA A 175 19.67 -20.87 4.51
CA ALA A 175 18.25 -21.13 4.35
C ALA A 175 17.60 -21.64 5.66
N GLU A 176 18.34 -22.41 6.46
CA GLU A 176 17.88 -22.90 7.76
C GLU A 176 17.85 -21.79 8.81
N LEU A 177 18.84 -20.88 8.79
CA LEU A 177 18.89 -19.71 9.67
C LEU A 177 17.80 -18.68 9.36
N GLU A 178 17.41 -18.53 8.09
CA GLU A 178 16.23 -17.76 7.68
C GLU A 178 14.92 -18.39 8.13
N ARG A 179 14.85 -19.72 8.22
CA ARG A 179 13.67 -20.45 8.74
C ARG A 179 13.61 -20.49 10.27
N SER A 180 14.76 -20.43 10.95
CA SER A 180 14.87 -20.60 12.40
C SER A 180 14.88 -19.30 13.18
N ARG A 181 14.78 -18.12 12.54
CA ARG A 181 14.60 -16.83 13.24
C ARG A 181 13.11 -16.62 13.55
N PRO A 182 12.68 -16.69 14.83
CA PRO A 182 11.39 -16.17 15.23
C PRO A 182 11.54 -14.65 15.44
N TYR A 183 10.87 -13.88 14.58
CA TYR A 183 10.63 -12.44 14.63
C TYR A 183 11.79 -11.52 15.04
#